data_AF-A0A534RIA5-F1
#
_entry.id   AF-A0A534RIA5-F1
#
_cell.length_a   1.000
_cell.length_b   1.000
_cell.length_c   1.000
_cell.angle_alpha   90.00
_cell.angle_beta   90.00
_cell.angle_gamma   90.00
#
_symmetry.space_group_name_H-M   'P 1'
#
loop_
_entity.id
_entity.type
_entity.pdbx_description
1 polymer ?
#
loop_
_entity_poly.entity_id
_entity_poly.type
_entity_poly.pdbx_seq_one_letter_code
_entity_poly.pdbx_strand_id
1 'polypeptide(L)'
;MRLAADLYNRAITLAFRSRDGRTVELAPGTYPLPFGQVEVWMNPGCLYWGDRRLVDFVPVAELAVRGMRNRYRLPGMGAPLAARAVPREDVNLARSLLSPRARVAATALLRFYDVHDGIASGRLSSTLEVYTANDAETVAVEGRTVPLEIEETATIALQLADSPIWKRELWGFLGRAQTGDQLPFLLSNMPYERGRIPIVFVHGTASSPGRWADMANDLLADPWIRHRYQFWFFMYDTGNPIAYSGMLLRDKLTDAVSRLDPEGDDPCLRQMVVIGHSQGGLLTKLTAVDTGSRLWNSISRVPLAELPASEDFRTLLGRAMFVQPLPFVRRVVFVATPHRGSFRTGAWVNGLLRRLVRLPGNLVLMSRDTLSQGRGAFYAARTTARIPTAAENMTPGNPFLEGLAAIPVADGVPYHSIIAVEGDGPPEEGNDGVVAYRSAHLDGAASELVVRSSHSTQSEPATIQEVRRILHVHGAELQAEGLHCVPAAP
;
A
#
# COMPACT_ATOMS: atom_id res chain seq x y z
N MET A 1 -14.24 33.15 14.30
CA MET A 1 -13.26 32.17 14.83
C MET A 1 -12.38 31.58 13.74
N ARG A 2 -12.91 31.09 12.60
CA ARG A 2 -12.08 30.46 11.55
C ARG A 2 -10.95 31.34 11.01
N LEU A 3 -11.24 32.62 10.72
CA LEU A 3 -10.21 33.58 10.27
C LEU A 3 -9.05 33.72 11.27
N ALA A 4 -9.33 33.71 12.58
CA ALA A 4 -8.30 33.80 13.61
C ALA A 4 -7.40 32.54 13.61
N ALA A 5 -8.00 31.36 13.44
CA ALA A 5 -7.25 30.11 13.29
C ALA A 5 -6.38 30.12 12.01
N ASP A 6 -6.93 30.56 10.87
CA ASP A 6 -6.18 30.67 9.62
C ASP A 6 -5.00 31.65 9.72
N LEU A 7 -5.20 32.80 10.37
CA LEU A 7 -4.14 33.78 10.62
C LEU A 7 -3.07 33.21 11.56
N TYR A 8 -3.46 32.51 12.62
CA TYR A 8 -2.56 31.85 13.55
C TYR A 8 -1.73 30.75 12.84
N ASN A 9 -2.38 29.86 12.08
CA ASN A 9 -1.71 28.79 11.34
C ASN A 9 -0.70 29.37 10.35
N ARG A 10 -1.09 30.41 9.60
CA ARG A 10 -0.19 31.11 8.67
C ARG A 10 0.94 31.83 9.40
N ALA A 11 0.69 32.42 10.56
CA ALA A 11 1.72 33.10 11.34
C ALA A 11 2.82 32.14 11.79
N ILE A 12 2.47 30.90 12.20
CA ILE A 12 3.46 29.86 12.51
C ILE A 12 4.32 29.57 11.28
N THR A 13 3.70 29.31 10.12
CA THR A 13 4.45 29.04 8.88
C THR A 13 5.40 30.19 8.51
N LEU A 14 4.96 31.44 8.67
CA LEU A 14 5.79 32.61 8.38
C LEU A 14 6.91 32.81 9.40
N ALA A 15 6.64 32.59 10.69
CA ALA A 15 7.60 32.82 11.77
C ALA A 15 8.80 31.86 11.69
N PHE A 16 8.56 30.61 11.30
CA PHE A 16 9.58 29.57 11.19
C PHE A 16 10.04 29.32 9.75
N ARG A 17 9.76 30.25 8.82
CA ARG A 17 10.11 30.08 7.40
C ARG A 17 11.63 29.97 7.21
N SER A 18 12.06 28.95 6.46
CA SER A 18 13.46 28.77 6.07
C SER A 18 13.98 29.91 5.19
N ARG A 19 15.31 30.03 5.07
CA ARG A 19 15.93 31.06 4.22
C ARG A 19 15.55 30.96 2.74
N ASP A 20 15.34 29.75 2.22
CA ASP A 20 14.93 29.52 0.84
C ASP A 20 13.40 29.66 0.63
N GLY A 21 12.64 29.84 1.73
CA GLY A 21 11.20 30.00 1.73
C GLY A 21 10.41 28.75 1.38
N ARG A 22 11.06 27.58 1.26
CA ARG A 22 10.41 26.32 0.85
C ARG A 22 9.99 25.42 2.00
N THR A 23 10.65 25.56 3.14
CA THR A 23 10.44 24.72 4.32
C THR A 23 10.21 25.58 5.56
N VAL A 24 9.89 24.89 6.65
CA VAL A 24 9.73 25.45 7.99
C VAL A 24 10.81 24.84 8.89
N GLU A 25 11.59 25.70 9.54
CA GLU A 25 12.66 25.36 10.49
C GLU A 25 12.11 25.48 11.92
N LEU A 26 11.49 24.41 12.41
CA LEU A 26 10.97 24.33 13.78
C LEU A 26 12.13 24.24 14.77
N ALA A 27 12.31 25.27 15.60
CA ALA A 27 13.39 25.35 16.56
C ALA A 27 12.96 26.12 17.84
N PRO A 28 13.53 25.76 19.01
CA PRO A 28 13.40 26.59 20.19
C PRO A 28 14.25 27.85 20.06
N GLY A 29 13.89 28.90 20.77
CA GLY A 29 14.64 30.15 20.79
C GLY A 29 13.77 31.37 21.08
N THR A 30 14.38 32.55 20.97
CA THR A 30 13.68 33.82 21.18
C THR A 30 13.42 34.49 19.85
N TYR A 31 12.16 34.75 19.54
CA TYR A 31 11.71 35.33 18.28
C TYR A 31 11.16 36.75 18.51
N PRO A 32 11.55 37.74 17.68
CA PRO A 32 11.04 39.09 17.82
C PRO A 32 9.57 39.19 17.38
N LEU A 33 8.82 40.04 18.06
CA LEU A 33 7.46 40.45 17.73
C LEU A 33 7.41 41.98 17.58
N PRO A 34 6.41 42.56 16.88
CA PRO A 34 6.31 44.01 16.73
C PRO A 34 6.23 44.79 18.06
N PHE A 35 5.81 44.13 19.14
CA PHE A 35 5.62 44.71 20.47
C PHE A 35 6.53 44.08 21.54
N GLY A 36 7.50 43.25 21.16
CA GLY A 36 8.32 42.53 22.14
C GLY A 36 9.01 41.29 21.56
N GLN A 37 9.00 40.21 22.33
CA GLN A 37 9.57 38.92 21.91
C GLN A 37 8.77 37.76 22.48
N VAL A 38 8.86 36.60 21.82
CA VAL A 38 8.36 35.32 22.32
C VAL A 38 9.52 34.35 22.53
N GLU A 39 9.61 33.79 23.72
CA GLU A 39 10.46 32.63 24.02
C GLU A 39 9.70 31.36 23.65
N VAL A 40 10.32 30.52 22.82
CA VAL A 40 9.78 29.28 22.30
C VAL A 40 10.59 28.12 22.85
N TRP A 41 9.92 27.28 23.63
CA TRP A 41 10.45 26.01 24.11
C TRP A 41 10.01 24.88 23.20
N MET A 42 10.80 23.83 23.05
CA MET A 42 10.43 22.66 22.25
C MET A 42 11.03 21.40 22.88
N ASN A 43 10.23 20.36 23.05
CA ASN A 43 10.73 19.05 23.40
C ASN A 43 11.24 18.35 22.11
N PRO A 44 12.54 18.03 21.97
CA PRO A 44 13.05 17.35 20.77
C PRO A 44 12.33 16.03 20.46
N GLY A 45 11.73 15.41 21.48
CA GLY A 45 10.94 14.19 21.36
C GLY A 45 9.74 14.30 20.41
N CYS A 46 9.17 15.50 20.23
CA CYS A 46 8.03 15.71 19.32
C CYS A 46 8.41 15.59 17.83
N LEU A 47 9.69 15.48 17.52
CA LEU A 47 10.19 15.24 16.16
C LEU A 47 10.41 13.76 15.87
N TYR A 48 10.02 12.85 16.76
CA TYR A 48 10.10 11.41 16.50
C TYR A 48 8.73 10.85 16.10
N TRP A 49 8.76 9.90 15.15
CA TRP A 49 7.59 9.19 14.65
C TRP A 49 7.96 7.72 14.45
N GLY A 50 7.68 6.90 15.47
CA GLY A 50 8.16 5.51 15.53
C GLY A 50 9.70 5.43 15.44
N ASP A 51 10.19 4.70 14.44
CA ASP A 51 11.62 4.54 14.14
C ASP A 51 12.21 5.72 13.32
N ARG A 52 11.44 6.80 13.12
CA ARG A 52 11.82 7.94 12.28
C ARG A 52 12.01 9.23 13.07
N ARG A 53 12.85 10.10 12.52
CA ARG A 53 12.96 11.50 12.88
C ARG A 53 12.37 12.35 11.75
N LEU A 54 11.56 13.34 12.12
CA LEU A 54 10.91 14.26 11.22
C LEU A 54 11.84 15.42 10.89
N VAL A 55 11.99 15.69 9.59
CA VAL A 55 12.83 16.77 9.04
C VAL A 55 12.16 17.39 7.82
N ASP A 56 12.71 18.50 7.31
CA ASP A 56 12.28 19.15 6.06
C ASP A 56 10.77 19.37 5.99
N PHE A 57 10.22 20.08 6.99
CA PHE A 57 8.80 20.38 7.07
C PHE A 57 8.39 21.33 5.93
N VAL A 58 7.46 20.91 5.08
CA VAL A 58 6.93 21.71 3.98
C VAL A 58 5.54 22.24 4.37
N PRO A 59 5.25 23.54 4.24
CA PRO A 59 3.94 24.08 4.57
C PRO A 59 2.91 23.73 3.50
N VAL A 60 2.11 22.68 3.76
CA VAL A 60 1.24 22.10 2.74
C VAL A 60 0.02 22.95 2.40
N ALA A 61 -0.41 23.82 3.31
CA ALA A 61 -1.47 24.80 3.03
C ALA A 61 -1.09 25.82 1.93
N GLU A 62 0.21 26.03 1.67
CA GLU A 62 0.70 26.92 0.61
C GLU A 62 0.83 26.22 -0.76
N LEU A 63 0.59 24.90 -0.82
CA LEU A 63 0.72 24.12 -2.05
C LEU A 63 -0.59 24.06 -2.84
N ALA A 64 -0.47 24.11 -4.17
CA ALA A 64 -1.55 23.76 -5.08
C ALA A 64 -1.49 22.25 -5.38
N VAL A 65 -2.52 21.51 -4.99
CA VAL A 65 -2.63 20.07 -5.28
C VAL A 65 -3.24 19.86 -6.66
N ARG A 66 -2.58 19.03 -7.48
CA ARG A 66 -3.06 18.59 -8.81
C ARG A 66 -2.82 17.10 -8.97
N GLY A 67 -3.66 16.43 -9.76
CA GLY A 67 -3.51 15.00 -10.08
C GLY A 67 -4.09 14.03 -9.06
N MET A 68 -4.67 14.53 -7.95
CA MET A 68 -5.51 13.76 -7.03
C MET A 68 -6.98 14.07 -7.36
N ARG A 69 -7.88 13.08 -7.31
CA ARG A 69 -9.31 13.30 -7.58
C ARG A 69 -9.98 14.15 -6.51
N ASN A 70 -9.69 13.85 -5.24
CA ASN A 70 -10.27 14.51 -4.07
C ASN A 70 -9.18 15.15 -3.20
N ARG A 71 -9.50 16.28 -2.56
CA ARG A 71 -8.65 16.93 -1.55
C ARG A 71 -9.35 16.93 -0.20
N TYR A 72 -8.74 16.26 0.77
CA TYR A 72 -9.20 16.21 2.15
C TYR A 72 -8.27 17.02 3.05
N ARG A 73 -8.91 17.80 3.92
CA ARG A 73 -8.29 18.61 4.96
C ARG A 73 -9.18 18.51 6.19
N LEU A 74 -8.59 18.22 7.34
CA LEU A 74 -9.25 18.38 8.62
C LEU A 74 -9.01 19.82 9.07
N PRO A 75 -10.04 20.69 9.12
CA PRO A 75 -9.85 22.07 9.54
C PRO A 75 -9.62 22.14 11.05
N GLY A 76 -8.59 22.86 11.49
CA GLY A 76 -8.30 23.01 12.91
C GLY A 76 -7.29 24.11 13.23
N MET A 77 -6.63 23.98 14.38
CA MET A 77 -5.55 24.84 14.86
C MET A 77 -4.18 24.21 14.59
N GLY A 78 -3.19 25.05 14.33
CA GLY A 78 -1.81 24.67 14.02
C GLY A 78 -1.51 24.71 12.52
N ALA A 79 -0.25 24.97 12.17
CA ALA A 79 0.19 24.98 10.79
C ALA A 79 0.25 23.54 10.24
N PRO A 80 -0.51 23.20 9.17
CA PRO A 80 -0.38 21.91 8.53
C PRO A 80 0.91 21.86 7.71
N LEU A 81 1.71 20.83 7.96
CA LEU A 81 3.02 20.58 7.37
C LEU A 81 3.09 19.14 6.82
N ALA A 82 3.99 18.92 5.88
CA ALA A 82 4.45 17.57 5.51
C ALA A 82 5.92 17.43 5.89
N ALA A 83 6.23 16.47 6.77
CA ALA A 83 7.59 16.21 7.20
C ALA A 83 8.16 15.00 6.45
N ARG A 84 9.44 15.07 6.07
CA ARG A 84 10.19 13.89 5.64
C ARG A 84 10.56 13.06 6.87
N ALA A 85 10.29 11.76 6.82
CA ALA A 85 10.55 10.83 7.92
C ALA A 85 11.85 10.06 7.63
N VAL A 86 12.97 10.53 8.19
CA VAL A 86 14.27 9.88 8.02
C VAL A 86 14.49 8.82 9.09
N PRO A 87 15.10 7.67 8.75
CA PRO A 87 15.43 6.66 9.75
C PRO A 87 16.38 7.23 10.80
N ARG A 88 16.19 6.83 12.06
CA ARG A 88 17.17 7.07 13.12
C ARG A 88 18.44 6.24 12.89
N GLU A 89 19.53 6.65 13.51
CA GLU A 89 20.85 6.00 13.31
C GLU A 89 20.88 4.52 13.72
N ASP A 90 20.01 4.12 14.65
CA ASP A 90 19.88 2.76 15.20
C ASP A 90 18.96 1.83 14.40
N VAL A 91 18.37 2.30 13.30
CA VAL A 91 17.32 1.57 12.57
C VAL A 91 17.88 0.68 11.48
N ASN A 92 17.58 -0.61 11.58
CA ASN A 92 17.87 -1.56 10.49
C ASN A 92 16.86 -1.38 9.34
N LEU A 93 17.27 -0.67 8.30
CA LEU A 93 16.45 -0.39 7.10
C LEU A 93 15.97 -1.65 6.39
N ALA A 94 16.73 -2.75 6.42
CA ALA A 94 16.32 -4.00 5.78
C ALA A 94 15.08 -4.62 6.47
N ARG A 95 14.80 -4.23 7.71
CA ARG A 95 13.66 -4.71 8.50
C ARG A 95 12.51 -3.70 8.59
N SER A 96 12.72 -2.45 8.20
CA SER A 96 11.69 -1.41 8.30
C SER A 96 10.66 -1.55 7.17
N LEU A 97 9.39 -1.45 7.52
CA LEU A 97 8.30 -1.34 6.54
C LEU A 97 8.15 0.10 6.04
N LEU A 98 8.78 1.08 6.66
CA LEU A 98 8.67 2.46 6.20
C LEU A 98 9.68 2.76 5.08
N SER A 99 9.20 3.46 4.05
CA SER A 99 10.07 3.97 2.99
C SER A 99 11.13 4.90 3.58
N PRO A 100 12.41 4.80 3.17
CA PRO A 100 13.43 5.79 3.52
C PRO A 100 13.09 7.22 3.05
N ARG A 101 12.12 7.37 2.13
CA ARG A 101 11.63 8.64 1.62
C ARG A 101 10.16 8.91 2.01
N ALA A 102 9.66 8.27 3.07
CA ALA A 102 8.31 8.50 3.56
C ALA A 102 8.13 9.98 3.97
N ARG A 103 6.95 10.52 3.67
CA ARG A 103 6.46 11.77 4.24
C ARG A 103 5.24 11.48 5.10
N VAL A 104 5.09 12.26 6.16
CA VAL A 104 3.95 12.18 7.08
C VAL A 104 3.32 13.56 7.23
N ALA A 105 2.00 13.60 7.30
CA ALA A 105 1.27 14.82 7.60
C ALA A 105 1.48 15.16 9.08
N ALA A 106 1.84 16.41 9.35
CA ALA A 106 2.13 16.91 10.68
C ALA A 106 1.48 18.27 10.89
N THR A 107 1.23 18.62 12.14
CA THR A 107 0.69 19.91 12.55
C THR A 107 1.64 20.52 13.58
N ALA A 108 2.17 21.71 13.28
CA ALA A 108 2.93 22.48 14.24
C ALA A 108 2.00 23.43 15.01
N LEU A 109 1.99 23.33 16.33
CA LEU A 109 1.17 24.14 17.22
C LEU A 109 2.08 24.91 18.19
N LEU A 110 1.86 26.22 18.30
CA LEU A 110 2.53 27.07 19.28
C LEU A 110 1.57 27.39 20.43
N ARG A 111 1.78 26.76 21.59
CA ARG A 111 0.99 26.97 22.81
C ARG A 111 1.56 28.13 23.59
N PHE A 112 0.80 29.19 23.77
CA PHE A 112 1.20 30.35 24.57
C PHE A 112 0.74 30.23 26.01
N TYR A 113 1.54 30.76 26.93
CA TYR A 113 1.23 30.86 28.36
C TYR A 113 1.17 32.32 28.79
N ASP A 114 0.39 32.62 29.83
CA ASP A 114 0.29 33.94 30.47
C ASP A 114 0.12 35.11 29.47
N VAL A 115 -0.70 34.89 28.43
CA VAL A 115 -0.79 35.77 27.25
C VAL A 115 -1.05 37.24 27.62
N HIS A 116 -1.90 37.50 28.60
CA HIS A 116 -2.24 38.85 29.03
C HIS A 116 -1.02 39.60 29.59
N ASP A 117 -0.31 39.00 30.55
CA ASP A 117 0.89 39.60 31.16
C ASP A 117 2.06 39.65 30.16
N GLY A 118 2.16 38.64 29.30
CA GLY A 118 3.16 38.59 28.24
C GLY A 118 3.00 39.72 27.21
N ILE A 119 1.76 40.06 26.82
CA ILE A 119 1.49 41.21 25.94
C ILE A 119 1.83 42.53 26.65
N ALA A 120 1.46 42.69 27.92
CA ALA A 120 1.71 43.92 28.67
C ALA A 120 3.21 44.17 28.92
N SER A 121 3.97 43.10 29.17
CA SER A 121 5.42 43.17 29.41
C SER A 121 6.28 43.13 28.14
N GLY A 122 5.69 42.78 26.99
CA GLY A 122 6.43 42.50 25.75
C GLY A 122 7.25 41.20 25.78
N ARG A 123 6.99 40.30 26.73
CA ARG A 123 7.69 39.01 26.88
C ARG A 123 6.69 37.86 26.96
N LEU A 124 6.49 37.20 25.83
CA LEU A 124 5.63 36.01 25.73
C LEU A 124 6.46 34.73 25.93
N SER A 125 5.84 33.70 26.49
CA SER A 125 6.41 32.37 26.60
C SER A 125 5.50 31.35 25.92
N SER A 126 6.09 30.38 25.23
CA SER A 126 5.34 29.39 24.48
C SER A 126 6.06 28.05 24.36
N THR A 127 5.31 27.00 24.05
CA THR A 127 5.84 25.68 23.67
C THR A 127 5.44 25.35 22.24
N LEU A 128 6.41 24.97 21.42
CA LEU A 128 6.20 24.41 20.10
C LEU A 128 5.98 22.90 20.20
N GLU A 129 4.84 22.46 19.72
CA GLU A 129 4.38 21.07 19.69
C GLU A 129 4.24 20.62 18.22
N VAL A 130 4.55 19.36 17.94
CA VAL A 130 4.37 18.74 16.62
C VAL A 130 3.53 17.49 16.80
N TYR A 131 2.44 17.39 16.05
CA TYR A 131 1.52 16.27 16.06
C TYR A 131 1.50 15.62 14.68
N THR A 132 1.60 14.30 14.57
CA THR A 132 1.33 13.63 13.28
C THR A 132 -0.14 13.24 13.17
N ALA A 133 -0.63 13.07 11.94
CA ALA A 133 -2.02 12.71 11.68
C ALA A 133 -2.48 11.38 12.31
N ASN A 134 -1.53 10.52 12.69
CA ASN A 134 -1.81 9.25 13.37
C ASN A 134 -1.78 9.36 14.89
N ASP A 135 -1.08 10.36 15.45
CA ASP A 135 -0.93 10.51 16.90
C ASP A 135 -2.12 11.25 17.52
N ALA A 136 -2.57 12.34 16.90
CA ALA A 136 -3.64 13.16 17.43
C ALA A 136 -4.36 13.97 16.34
N GLU A 137 -5.69 14.05 16.45
CA GLU A 137 -6.54 14.93 15.64
C GLU A 137 -7.08 16.12 16.42
N THR A 138 -6.94 16.04 17.74
CA THR A 138 -7.39 17.07 18.66
C THR A 138 -6.36 17.23 19.75
N VAL A 139 -6.31 18.42 20.32
CA VAL A 139 -5.43 18.77 21.44
C VAL A 139 -6.22 19.47 22.53
N ALA A 140 -5.87 19.23 23.79
CA ALA A 140 -6.43 19.98 24.91
C ALA A 140 -5.75 21.37 25.01
N VAL A 141 -6.55 22.43 25.02
CA VAL A 141 -6.10 23.81 25.25
C VAL A 141 -7.03 24.42 26.30
N GLU A 142 -6.48 24.80 27.46
CA GLU A 142 -7.26 25.38 28.58
C GLU A 142 -8.51 24.53 28.94
N GLY A 143 -8.34 23.21 29.01
CA GLY A 143 -9.43 22.26 29.30
C GLY A 143 -10.45 22.07 28.18
N ARG A 144 -10.24 22.62 26.99
CA ARG A 144 -11.10 22.44 25.81
C ARG A 144 -10.43 21.56 24.76
N THR A 145 -11.19 20.65 24.17
CA THR A 145 -10.75 19.86 23.02
C THR A 145 -10.82 20.71 21.76
N VAL A 146 -9.68 20.92 21.10
CA VAL A 146 -9.54 21.74 19.90
C VAL A 146 -9.06 20.85 18.75
N PRO A 147 -9.71 20.85 17.58
CA PRO A 147 -9.23 20.09 16.42
C PRO A 147 -7.90 20.65 15.91
N LEU A 148 -7.00 19.77 15.51
CA LEU A 148 -5.75 20.09 14.83
C LEU A 148 -5.99 20.21 13.33
N GLU A 149 -5.28 21.12 12.67
CA GLU A 149 -5.33 21.21 11.22
C GLU A 149 -4.41 20.20 10.56
N ILE A 150 -4.98 19.28 9.77
CA ILE A 150 -4.25 18.20 9.11
C ILE A 150 -4.58 18.20 7.62
N GLU A 151 -3.56 18.02 6.78
CA GLU A 151 -3.73 17.97 5.33
C GLU A 151 -3.03 16.76 4.70
N GLU A 152 -3.75 15.63 4.74
CA GLU A 152 -3.27 14.34 4.26
C GLU A 152 -3.07 14.31 2.75
N THR A 153 -4.05 14.82 1.97
CA THR A 153 -3.97 14.78 0.50
C THR A 153 -2.76 15.53 -0.03
N ALA A 154 -2.48 16.72 0.50
CA ALA A 154 -1.33 17.51 0.05
C ALA A 154 0.00 16.82 0.39
N THR A 155 0.06 16.13 1.53
CA THR A 155 1.21 15.30 1.92
C THR A 155 1.42 14.12 0.97
N ILE A 156 0.35 13.37 0.65
CA ILE A 156 0.39 12.26 -0.32
C ILE A 156 0.84 12.78 -1.69
N ALA A 157 0.24 13.88 -2.16
CA ALA A 157 0.59 14.48 -3.45
C ALA A 157 2.06 14.93 -3.51
N LEU A 158 2.57 15.54 -2.43
CA LEU A 158 3.98 15.93 -2.32
C LEU A 158 4.91 14.71 -2.36
N GLN A 159 4.56 13.64 -1.63
CA GLN A 159 5.32 12.38 -1.66
C GLN A 159 5.37 11.78 -3.08
N LEU A 160 4.25 11.80 -3.80
CA LEU A 160 4.18 11.29 -5.18
C LEU A 160 4.96 12.17 -6.16
N ALA A 161 4.89 13.49 -6.04
CA ALA A 161 5.62 14.43 -6.89
C ALA A 161 7.15 14.27 -6.75
N ASP A 162 7.62 14.00 -5.54
CA ASP A 162 9.04 13.75 -5.26
C ASP A 162 9.49 12.32 -5.59
N SER A 163 8.56 11.37 -5.69
CA SER A 163 8.85 9.94 -5.84
C SER A 163 9.49 9.59 -7.19
N PRO A 164 10.72 9.03 -7.21
CA PRO A 164 11.32 8.50 -8.42
C PRO A 164 10.54 7.32 -9.02
N ILE A 165 9.82 6.55 -8.19
CA ILE A 165 8.99 5.41 -8.64
C ILE A 165 7.80 5.94 -9.46
N TRP A 166 7.20 7.04 -9.04
CA TRP A 166 6.10 7.68 -9.76
C TRP A 166 6.58 8.37 -11.04
N LYS A 167 7.71 9.09 -10.98
CA LYS A 167 8.41 9.57 -12.18
C LYS A 167 8.71 8.39 -13.12
N ARG A 168 9.13 7.24 -12.60
CA ARG A 168 9.36 6.03 -13.40
C ARG A 168 8.08 5.39 -13.94
N GLU A 169 6.93 5.52 -13.31
CA GLU A 169 5.66 5.05 -13.89
C GLU A 169 5.20 5.94 -15.04
N LEU A 170 5.31 7.26 -14.87
CA LEU A 170 5.02 8.27 -15.90
C LEU A 170 5.99 8.19 -17.10
N TRP A 171 7.26 7.89 -16.86
CA TRP A 171 8.32 7.80 -17.88
C TRP A 171 8.66 6.36 -18.31
N GLY A 172 8.17 5.35 -17.60
CA GLY A 172 8.54 3.93 -17.71
C GLY A 172 8.03 3.21 -18.95
N PHE A 173 7.43 3.94 -19.88
CA PHE A 173 7.17 3.48 -21.23
C PHE A 173 8.43 3.45 -22.12
N LEU A 174 9.51 4.14 -21.71
CA LEU A 174 10.79 4.21 -22.44
C LEU A 174 11.99 3.97 -21.50
N GLY A 175 12.38 2.70 -21.38
CA GLY A 175 13.77 2.22 -21.23
C GLY A 175 14.72 2.83 -20.18
N ARG A 176 15.18 1.98 -19.25
CA ARG A 176 16.35 2.17 -18.34
C ARG A 176 16.17 3.38 -17.36
N ALA A 177 16.75 3.47 -16.17
CA ALA A 177 18.01 2.98 -15.63
C ALA A 177 17.98 3.02 -14.07
N GLN A 178 18.96 2.34 -13.46
CA GLN A 178 19.69 2.73 -12.23
C GLN A 178 18.89 3.21 -11.00
N THR A 179 18.54 2.29 -10.09
CA THR A 179 18.61 2.51 -8.62
C THR A 179 18.51 1.16 -7.90
N GLY A 180 19.28 1.01 -6.82
CA GLY A 180 19.58 -0.24 -6.10
C GLY A 180 18.53 -0.75 -5.11
N ASP A 181 17.24 -0.45 -5.28
CA ASP A 181 16.21 -1.06 -4.44
C ASP A 181 15.98 -2.52 -4.90
N GLN A 182 16.31 -3.49 -4.03
CA GLN A 182 16.13 -4.91 -4.31
C GLN A 182 14.64 -5.28 -4.20
N LEU A 183 14.01 -5.57 -5.33
CA LEU A 183 12.68 -6.19 -5.37
C LEU A 183 12.76 -7.66 -4.94
N PRO A 184 11.72 -8.21 -4.30
CA PRO A 184 10.46 -7.57 -3.89
C PRO A 184 10.57 -6.83 -2.55
N PHE A 185 9.67 -5.89 -2.30
CA PHE A 185 9.55 -5.23 -1.00
C PHE A 185 8.10 -5.01 -0.56
N LEU A 186 7.91 -4.81 0.74
CA LEU A 186 6.65 -4.48 1.39
C LEU A 186 6.85 -3.17 2.14
N LEU A 187 6.04 -2.16 1.86
CA LEU A 187 6.10 -0.86 2.52
C LEU A 187 4.78 -0.51 3.20
N SER A 188 4.84 0.20 4.32
CA SER A 188 3.71 0.74 5.06
C SER A 188 3.63 2.26 4.90
N ASN A 189 2.42 2.82 4.97
CA ASN A 189 2.21 4.27 5.02
C ASN A 189 2.57 4.90 6.37
N MET A 190 2.64 4.11 7.44
CA MET A 190 2.94 4.54 8.80
C MET A 190 3.79 3.51 9.57
N PRO A 191 4.44 3.88 10.69
CA PRO A 191 5.01 2.93 11.62
C PRO A 191 3.98 1.86 11.99
N TYR A 192 4.45 0.65 12.27
CA TYR A 192 3.57 -0.37 12.82
C TYR A 192 3.02 0.09 14.17
N GLU A 193 1.71 -0.02 14.33
CA GLU A 193 1.00 0.31 15.56
C GLU A 193 0.09 -0.86 15.91
N ARG A 194 0.21 -1.36 17.14
CA ARG A 194 -0.55 -2.52 17.59
C ARG A 194 -2.05 -2.21 17.61
N GLY A 195 -2.88 -3.22 17.33
CA GLY A 195 -4.32 -3.07 17.33
C GLY A 195 -4.90 -2.51 16.02
N ARG A 196 -4.09 -2.40 14.95
CA ARG A 196 -4.56 -2.06 13.60
C ARG A 196 -4.55 -3.26 12.68
N ILE A 197 -5.47 -3.25 11.74
CA ILE A 197 -5.62 -4.29 10.72
C ILE A 197 -4.81 -3.91 9.47
N PRO A 198 -3.86 -4.73 9.01
CA PRO A 198 -3.16 -4.45 7.76
C PRO A 198 -4.07 -4.62 6.53
N ILE A 199 -4.05 -3.64 5.64
CA ILE A 199 -4.57 -3.73 4.27
C ILE A 199 -3.39 -3.83 3.32
N VAL A 200 -3.26 -4.92 2.58
CA VAL A 200 -2.16 -5.14 1.64
C VAL A 200 -2.64 -4.89 0.22
N PHE A 201 -2.15 -3.81 -0.38
CA PHE A 201 -2.34 -3.49 -1.78
C PHE A 201 -1.32 -4.21 -2.66
N VAL A 202 -1.81 -4.98 -3.62
CA VAL A 202 -1.01 -5.75 -4.59
C VAL A 202 -1.30 -5.25 -6.00
N HIS A 203 -0.33 -4.54 -6.58
CA HIS A 203 -0.50 -3.92 -7.90
C HIS A 203 -0.47 -4.92 -9.06
N GLY A 204 -1.06 -4.50 -10.19
CA GLY A 204 -1.03 -5.24 -11.45
C GLY A 204 0.22 -4.98 -12.30
N THR A 205 0.16 -5.42 -13.55
CA THR A 205 1.24 -5.31 -14.53
C THR A 205 1.66 -3.87 -14.81
N ALA A 206 2.97 -3.62 -14.91
CA ALA A 206 3.54 -2.31 -15.25
C ALA A 206 3.01 -1.12 -14.40
N SER A 207 2.49 -1.43 -13.21
CA SER A 207 1.93 -0.49 -12.26
C SER A 207 2.89 -0.26 -11.08
N SER A 208 2.57 0.69 -10.22
CA SER A 208 3.28 0.97 -8.96
C SER A 208 2.29 1.19 -7.81
N PRO A 209 2.77 1.21 -6.55
CA PRO A 209 1.96 1.61 -5.41
C PRO A 209 1.23 2.95 -5.59
N GLY A 210 1.75 3.87 -6.41
CA GLY A 210 1.14 5.16 -6.70
C GLY A 210 -0.25 5.06 -7.36
N ARG A 211 -0.58 3.95 -8.02
CA ARG A 211 -1.93 3.75 -8.58
C ARG A 211 -3.03 3.58 -7.53
N TRP A 212 -2.64 3.31 -6.29
CA TRP A 212 -3.56 3.27 -5.16
C TRP A 212 -3.72 4.64 -4.48
N ALA A 213 -3.09 5.71 -4.99
CA ALA A 213 -3.08 7.01 -4.32
C ALA A 213 -4.49 7.57 -4.06
N ASP A 214 -5.36 7.59 -5.05
CA ASP A 214 -6.75 8.07 -4.87
C ASP A 214 -7.51 7.17 -3.89
N MET A 215 -7.36 5.85 -3.99
CA MET A 215 -7.99 4.91 -3.06
C MET A 215 -7.50 5.12 -1.62
N ALA A 216 -6.18 5.18 -1.41
CA ALA A 216 -5.60 5.41 -0.09
C ALA A 216 -6.03 6.76 0.48
N ASN A 217 -6.06 7.80 -0.34
CA ASN A 217 -6.50 9.15 0.05
C ASN A 217 -7.96 9.17 0.50
N ASP A 218 -8.86 8.56 -0.27
CA ASP A 218 -10.29 8.48 0.08
C ASP A 218 -10.55 7.57 1.29
N LEU A 219 -9.80 6.47 1.44
CA LEU A 219 -9.93 5.59 2.60
C LEU A 219 -9.39 6.20 3.89
N LEU A 220 -8.29 6.97 3.83
CA LEU A 220 -7.78 7.73 4.97
C LEU A 220 -8.70 8.88 5.36
N ALA A 221 -9.50 9.40 4.43
CA ALA A 221 -10.50 10.42 4.72
C ALA A 221 -11.70 9.89 5.53
N ASP A 222 -11.93 8.58 5.56
CA ASP A 222 -12.92 7.95 6.44
C ASP A 222 -12.30 7.74 7.84
N PRO A 223 -12.77 8.44 8.89
CA PRO A 223 -12.19 8.33 10.23
C PRO A 223 -12.30 6.90 10.79
N TRP A 224 -13.39 6.20 10.50
CA TRP A 224 -13.57 4.84 11.01
C TRP A 224 -12.52 3.89 10.41
N ILE A 225 -12.18 4.05 9.13
CA ILE A 225 -11.11 3.26 8.51
C ILE A 225 -9.73 3.72 8.99
N ARG A 226 -9.48 5.03 9.00
CA ARG A 226 -8.18 5.62 9.38
C ARG A 226 -7.76 5.24 10.79
N HIS A 227 -8.67 5.00 11.73
CA HIS A 227 -8.33 4.55 13.10
C HIS A 227 -8.16 3.05 13.27
N ARG A 228 -8.60 2.23 12.30
CA ARG A 228 -8.64 0.77 12.43
C ARG A 228 -7.66 0.05 11.53
N TYR A 229 -7.29 0.67 10.41
CA TYR A 229 -6.47 0.04 9.39
C TYR A 229 -5.11 0.71 9.22
N GLN A 230 -4.16 -0.07 8.72
CA GLN A 230 -2.82 0.36 8.33
C GLN A 230 -2.55 -0.12 6.90
N PHE A 231 -2.04 0.72 6.01
CA PHE A 231 -1.93 0.40 4.59
C PHE A 231 -0.53 -0.06 4.22
N TRP A 232 -0.44 -1.26 3.66
CA TRP A 232 0.77 -1.88 3.16
C TRP A 232 0.73 -2.00 1.64
N PHE A 233 1.87 -1.85 0.99
CA PHE A 233 2.02 -1.87 -0.46
C PHE A 233 3.12 -2.87 -0.83
N PHE A 234 2.74 -3.91 -1.55
CA PHE A 234 3.67 -4.90 -2.05
C PHE A 234 4.15 -4.51 -3.45
N MET A 235 5.46 -4.40 -3.65
CA MET A 235 6.07 -4.19 -4.97
C MET A 235 6.89 -5.41 -5.39
N TYR A 236 6.67 -5.86 -6.63
CA TYR A 236 7.34 -7.00 -7.22
C TYR A 236 7.66 -6.75 -8.70
N ASP A 237 8.45 -7.66 -9.30
CA ASP A 237 8.64 -7.63 -10.74
C ASP A 237 7.48 -8.30 -11.45
N THR A 238 6.65 -7.50 -12.14
CA THR A 238 5.45 -8.02 -12.81
C THR A 238 5.78 -8.97 -13.94
N GLY A 239 7.01 -8.97 -14.48
CA GLY A 239 7.46 -9.93 -15.50
C GLY A 239 7.66 -11.36 -14.97
N ASN A 240 7.86 -11.51 -13.66
CA ASN A 240 8.12 -12.81 -13.03
C ASN A 240 6.89 -13.72 -13.09
N PRO A 241 7.09 -15.06 -13.16
CA PRO A 241 5.98 -16.02 -13.15
C PRO A 241 5.02 -15.79 -11.98
N ILE A 242 3.73 -15.96 -12.21
CA ILE A 242 2.69 -15.63 -11.22
C ILE A 242 2.88 -16.42 -9.92
N ALA A 243 3.13 -17.73 -10.02
CA ALA A 243 3.40 -18.59 -8.86
C ALA A 243 4.61 -18.11 -8.04
N TYR A 244 5.68 -17.68 -8.71
CA TYR A 244 6.89 -17.18 -8.05
C TYR A 244 6.62 -15.85 -7.35
N SER A 245 5.96 -14.90 -8.01
CA SER A 245 5.59 -13.63 -7.40
C SER A 245 4.61 -13.81 -6.23
N GLY A 246 3.71 -14.80 -6.32
CA GLY A 246 2.80 -15.20 -5.23
C GLY A 246 3.57 -15.78 -4.03
N MET A 247 4.54 -16.65 -4.27
CA MET A 247 5.46 -17.14 -3.22
C MET A 247 6.17 -15.99 -2.52
N LEU A 248 6.73 -15.03 -3.28
CA LEU A 248 7.41 -13.86 -2.72
C LEU A 248 6.50 -12.97 -1.86
N LEU A 249 5.24 -12.77 -2.27
CA LEU A 249 4.24 -12.06 -1.47
C LEU A 249 4.00 -12.79 -0.15
N ARG A 250 3.72 -14.09 -0.21
CA ARG A 250 3.45 -14.91 0.97
C ARG A 250 4.63 -14.92 1.94
N ASP A 251 5.85 -15.04 1.43
CA ASP A 251 7.08 -14.95 2.23
C ASP A 251 7.21 -13.60 2.94
N LYS A 252 7.00 -12.49 2.21
CA LYS A 252 7.11 -11.14 2.79
C LYS A 252 6.06 -10.88 3.85
N LEU A 253 4.83 -11.35 3.65
CA LEU A 253 3.78 -11.22 4.66
C LEU A 253 4.06 -12.09 5.90
N THR A 254 4.54 -13.31 5.69
CA THR A 254 4.88 -14.23 6.80
C THR A 254 6.05 -13.70 7.63
N ASP A 255 7.10 -13.18 6.97
CA ASP A 255 8.23 -12.51 7.61
C ASP A 255 7.80 -11.23 8.36
N ALA A 256 6.91 -10.42 7.77
CA ALA A 256 6.42 -9.23 8.43
C ALA A 256 5.65 -9.58 9.71
N VAL A 257 4.72 -10.54 9.64
CA VAL A 257 3.93 -10.95 10.81
C VAL A 257 4.81 -11.54 11.91
N SER A 258 5.74 -12.44 11.57
CA SER A 258 6.61 -13.08 12.56
C SER A 258 7.57 -12.10 13.25
N ARG A 259 7.98 -11.02 12.56
CA ARG A 259 8.86 -9.99 13.14
C ARG A 259 8.11 -8.95 13.96
N LEU A 260 6.90 -8.57 13.55
CA LEU A 260 6.12 -7.52 14.22
C LEU A 260 5.38 -8.05 15.46
N ASP A 261 5.00 -9.32 15.44
CA ASP A 261 4.27 -9.97 16.52
C ASP A 261 4.79 -11.39 16.79
N PRO A 262 6.04 -11.52 17.28
CA PRO A 262 6.67 -12.83 17.52
C PRO A 262 5.94 -13.66 18.59
N GLU A 263 5.36 -13.00 19.59
CA GLU A 263 4.64 -13.65 20.70
C GLU A 263 3.17 -13.94 20.37
N GLY A 264 2.60 -13.29 19.34
CA GLY A 264 1.20 -13.49 18.95
C GLY A 264 0.19 -12.66 19.75
N ASP A 265 0.62 -11.54 20.31
CA ASP A 265 -0.17 -10.67 21.19
C ASP A 265 -0.99 -9.62 20.43
N ASP A 266 -0.79 -9.48 19.12
CA ASP A 266 -1.61 -8.59 18.28
C ASP A 266 -2.60 -9.40 17.43
N PRO A 267 -3.81 -9.67 17.94
CA PRO A 267 -4.84 -10.35 17.17
C PRO A 267 -5.30 -9.56 15.93
N CYS A 268 -5.16 -8.24 15.92
CA CYS A 268 -5.59 -7.37 14.81
C CYS A 268 -4.63 -7.43 13.62
N LEU A 269 -3.32 -7.59 13.87
CA LEU A 269 -2.34 -7.89 12.83
C LEU A 269 -2.73 -9.15 12.02
N ARG A 270 -3.40 -10.10 12.66
CA ARG A 270 -3.84 -11.37 12.09
C ARG A 270 -5.21 -11.33 11.39
N GLN A 271 -5.78 -10.14 11.21
CA GLN A 271 -7.05 -9.91 10.51
C GLN A 271 -6.86 -9.30 9.12
N MET A 272 -5.72 -9.57 8.47
CA MET A 272 -5.26 -8.89 7.26
C MET A 272 -6.25 -8.99 6.10
N VAL A 273 -6.44 -7.86 5.40
CA VAL A 273 -7.20 -7.77 4.15
C VAL A 273 -6.22 -7.61 2.99
N VAL A 274 -6.29 -8.47 1.97
CA VAL A 274 -5.42 -8.36 0.78
C VAL A 274 -6.24 -7.94 -0.44
N ILE A 275 -5.82 -6.85 -1.09
CA ILE A 275 -6.53 -6.24 -2.22
C ILE A 275 -5.62 -6.28 -3.44
N GLY A 276 -6.02 -7.01 -4.48
CA GLY A 276 -5.22 -7.20 -5.68
C GLY A 276 -5.89 -6.62 -6.91
N HIS A 277 -5.16 -5.80 -7.67
CA HIS A 277 -5.59 -5.30 -8.97
C HIS A 277 -4.98 -6.11 -10.11
N SER A 278 -5.78 -6.49 -11.11
CA SER A 278 -5.31 -7.15 -12.33
C SER A 278 -4.46 -8.38 -12.00
N GLN A 279 -3.24 -8.51 -12.54
CA GLN A 279 -2.27 -9.55 -12.19
C GLN A 279 -2.06 -9.70 -10.67
N GLY A 280 -2.11 -8.60 -9.91
CA GLY A 280 -1.97 -8.61 -8.45
C GLY A 280 -3.09 -9.36 -7.73
N GLY A 281 -4.28 -9.47 -8.33
CA GLY A 281 -5.37 -10.31 -7.82
C GLY A 281 -5.07 -11.81 -7.90
N LEU A 282 -4.24 -12.26 -8.84
CA LEU A 282 -3.80 -13.65 -8.92
C LEU A 282 -2.83 -14.00 -7.79
N LEU A 283 -1.94 -13.07 -7.44
CA LEU A 283 -1.07 -13.18 -6.26
C LEU A 283 -1.90 -13.15 -4.97
N THR A 284 -2.92 -12.30 -4.93
CA THR A 284 -3.87 -12.21 -3.83
C THR A 284 -4.62 -13.53 -3.63
N LYS A 285 -5.07 -14.19 -4.71
CA LYS A 285 -5.71 -15.50 -4.61
C LYS A 285 -4.77 -16.53 -3.97
N LEU A 286 -3.48 -16.51 -4.33
CA LEU A 286 -2.48 -17.42 -3.75
C LEU A 286 -2.26 -17.21 -2.24
N THR A 287 -2.73 -16.13 -1.62
CA THR A 287 -2.65 -15.98 -0.15
C THR A 287 -3.77 -16.70 0.59
N ALA A 288 -4.83 -17.11 -0.09
CA ALA A 288 -6.09 -17.57 0.51
C ALA A 288 -6.61 -18.89 -0.08
N VAL A 289 -5.76 -19.71 -0.71
CA VAL A 289 -6.14 -21.00 -1.29
C VAL A 289 -5.28 -22.13 -0.76
N ASP A 290 -5.86 -23.33 -0.68
CA ASP A 290 -5.14 -24.59 -0.60
C ASP A 290 -5.05 -25.18 -2.01
N THR A 291 -3.84 -25.26 -2.57
CA THR A 291 -3.67 -25.80 -3.92
C THR A 291 -3.62 -27.33 -3.96
N GLY A 292 -3.34 -28.00 -2.84
CA GLY A 292 -2.96 -29.41 -2.81
C GLY A 292 -2.00 -29.74 -3.94
N SER A 293 -2.30 -30.78 -4.72
CA SER A 293 -1.58 -31.09 -5.96
C SER A 293 -2.21 -30.50 -7.23
N ARG A 294 -3.36 -29.82 -7.14
CA ARG A 294 -4.17 -29.42 -8.32
C ARG A 294 -3.40 -28.47 -9.24
N LEU A 295 -2.76 -27.45 -8.66
CA LEU A 295 -2.01 -26.46 -9.43
C LEU A 295 -0.78 -27.08 -10.11
N TRP A 296 -0.06 -27.98 -9.43
CA TRP A 296 1.05 -28.73 -10.03
C TRP A 296 0.58 -29.66 -11.15
N ASN A 297 -0.49 -30.42 -10.90
CA ASN A 297 -1.07 -31.37 -11.86
C ASN A 297 -1.67 -30.67 -13.09
N SER A 298 -1.92 -29.37 -13.04
CA SER A 298 -2.36 -28.60 -14.22
C SER A 298 -1.24 -28.40 -15.24
N ILE A 299 0.03 -28.43 -14.81
CA ILE A 299 1.19 -28.17 -15.67
C ILE A 299 2.10 -29.39 -15.86
N SER A 300 2.10 -30.33 -14.90
CA SER A 300 2.97 -31.52 -14.89
C SER A 300 2.18 -32.82 -15.02
N ARG A 301 2.79 -33.79 -15.72
CA ARG A 301 2.34 -35.18 -15.87
C ARG A 301 2.90 -36.10 -14.78
N VAL A 302 3.92 -35.67 -14.05
CA VAL A 302 4.59 -36.46 -13.01
C VAL A 302 4.56 -35.75 -11.65
N PRO A 303 4.61 -36.49 -10.54
CA PRO A 303 4.79 -35.91 -9.21
C PRO A 303 6.07 -35.04 -9.12
N LEU A 304 6.06 -34.01 -8.28
CA LEU A 304 7.21 -33.11 -8.11
C LEU A 304 8.48 -33.86 -7.67
N ALA A 305 8.33 -34.92 -6.87
CA ALA A 305 9.44 -35.77 -6.41
C ALA A 305 10.15 -36.51 -7.57
N GLU A 306 9.42 -36.85 -8.62
CA GLU A 306 9.95 -37.59 -9.78
C GLU A 306 10.51 -36.66 -10.87
N LEU A 307 10.33 -35.34 -10.73
CA LEU A 307 10.84 -34.36 -11.68
C LEU A 307 12.39 -34.41 -11.68
N PRO A 308 13.07 -34.53 -12.84
CA PRO A 308 14.53 -34.48 -12.91
C PRO A 308 15.02 -33.04 -12.70
N ALA A 309 15.14 -32.65 -11.44
CA ALA A 309 15.46 -31.31 -10.97
C ALA A 309 16.39 -31.39 -9.75
N SER A 310 17.18 -30.33 -9.51
CA SER A 310 17.92 -30.23 -8.26
C SER A 310 16.97 -30.11 -7.05
N GLU A 311 17.44 -30.52 -5.87
CA GLU A 311 16.65 -30.42 -4.63
C GLU A 311 16.20 -28.99 -4.35
N ASP A 312 17.09 -28.00 -4.51
CA ASP A 312 16.77 -26.59 -4.39
C ASP A 312 15.64 -26.15 -5.34
N PHE A 313 15.62 -26.67 -6.58
CA PHE A 313 14.59 -26.32 -7.55
C PHE A 313 13.26 -26.98 -7.20
N ARG A 314 13.29 -28.25 -6.75
CA ARG A 314 12.08 -28.93 -6.24
C ARG A 314 11.53 -28.20 -5.03
N THR A 315 12.37 -27.75 -4.10
CA THR A 315 11.96 -26.95 -2.93
C THR A 315 11.31 -25.64 -3.35
N LEU A 316 11.92 -24.92 -4.31
CA LEU A 316 11.35 -23.68 -4.85
C LEU A 316 9.99 -23.92 -5.52
N LEU A 317 9.87 -24.95 -6.37
CA LEU A 317 8.60 -25.33 -7.01
C LEU A 317 7.56 -25.75 -5.97
N GLY A 318 7.97 -26.48 -4.94
CA GLY A 318 7.15 -26.85 -3.78
C GLY A 318 6.51 -25.63 -3.14
N ARG A 319 7.35 -24.66 -2.74
CA ARG A 319 6.90 -23.40 -2.10
C ARG A 319 6.02 -22.54 -3.00
N ALA A 320 6.23 -22.56 -4.32
CA ALA A 320 5.47 -21.75 -5.26
C ALA A 320 4.14 -22.39 -5.71
N MET A 321 4.06 -23.72 -5.76
CA MET A 321 2.94 -24.46 -6.37
C MET A 321 2.05 -25.19 -5.36
N PHE A 322 2.58 -25.52 -4.18
CA PHE A 322 1.89 -26.22 -3.09
C PHE A 322 1.72 -25.24 -1.94
N VAL A 323 0.67 -24.42 -2.00
CA VAL A 323 0.42 -23.36 -1.02
C VAL A 323 -0.81 -23.69 -0.19
N GLN A 324 -0.77 -23.26 1.07
CA GLN A 324 -1.88 -23.31 2.03
C GLN A 324 -2.35 -21.88 2.32
N PRO A 325 -3.60 -21.64 2.72
CA PRO A 325 -4.07 -20.30 3.09
C PRO A 325 -3.18 -19.69 4.18
N LEU A 326 -2.84 -18.41 4.07
CA LEU A 326 -2.13 -17.70 5.15
C LEU A 326 -3.10 -17.51 6.33
N PRO A 327 -2.77 -17.99 7.54
CA PRO A 327 -3.72 -18.02 8.66
C PRO A 327 -4.10 -16.62 9.20
N PHE A 328 -3.33 -15.60 8.81
CA PHE A 328 -3.54 -14.20 9.17
C PHE A 328 -4.22 -13.39 8.05
N VAL A 329 -4.50 -13.98 6.88
CA VAL A 329 -5.30 -13.34 5.82
C VAL A 329 -6.75 -13.75 6.00
N ARG A 330 -7.62 -12.77 6.28
CA ARG A 330 -9.01 -13.01 6.68
C ARG A 330 -10.04 -12.48 5.71
N ARG A 331 -9.61 -11.71 4.70
CA ARG A 331 -10.48 -11.27 3.61
C ARG A 331 -9.65 -10.92 2.38
N VAL A 332 -10.18 -11.19 1.19
CA VAL A 332 -9.51 -10.82 -0.07
C VAL A 332 -10.45 -10.07 -1.02
N VAL A 333 -9.90 -9.11 -1.77
CA VAL A 333 -10.65 -8.31 -2.75
C VAL A 333 -9.93 -8.38 -4.09
N PHE A 334 -10.64 -8.84 -5.12
CA PHE A 334 -10.17 -8.91 -6.49
C PHE A 334 -10.70 -7.71 -7.26
N VAL A 335 -9.80 -6.91 -7.84
CA VAL A 335 -10.16 -5.73 -8.65
C VAL A 335 -9.70 -5.97 -10.08
N ALA A 336 -10.64 -6.12 -11.03
CA ALA A 336 -10.35 -6.38 -12.44
C ALA A 336 -9.36 -7.54 -12.67
N THR A 337 -9.47 -8.62 -11.90
CA THR A 337 -8.47 -9.71 -11.88
C THR A 337 -8.70 -10.71 -13.02
N PRO A 338 -7.71 -11.06 -13.86
CA PRO A 338 -7.90 -12.01 -14.95
C PRO A 338 -7.77 -13.46 -14.47
N HIS A 339 -8.73 -13.99 -13.70
CA HIS A 339 -8.64 -15.35 -13.15
C HIS A 339 -8.50 -16.42 -14.25
N ARG A 340 -9.13 -16.22 -15.42
CA ARG A 340 -9.02 -17.11 -16.60
C ARG A 340 -8.26 -16.48 -17.77
N GLY A 341 -7.39 -15.51 -17.49
CA GLY A 341 -6.56 -14.81 -18.48
C GLY A 341 -7.23 -13.58 -19.12
N SER A 342 -6.48 -12.85 -19.94
CA SER A 342 -6.93 -11.58 -20.54
C SER A 342 -7.02 -11.69 -22.07
N PHE A 343 -8.10 -11.19 -22.68
CA PHE A 343 -8.35 -11.28 -24.12
C PHE A 343 -7.96 -9.96 -24.82
N ARG A 344 -6.91 -9.96 -25.66
CA ARG A 344 -6.45 -8.86 -26.57
C ARG A 344 -5.84 -7.62 -25.85
N THR A 345 -4.97 -6.75 -26.38
CA THR A 345 -4.07 -6.64 -27.55
C THR A 345 -2.80 -5.88 -27.11
N GLY A 346 -1.64 -6.15 -27.74
CA GLY A 346 -0.57 -5.19 -27.97
C GLY A 346 -0.01 -4.45 -26.74
N ALA A 347 -0.60 -3.34 -26.31
CA ALA A 347 0.02 -2.41 -25.36
C ALA A 347 0.35 -3.02 -23.98
N TRP A 348 -0.57 -3.76 -23.36
CA TRP A 348 -0.33 -4.42 -22.06
C TRP A 348 0.68 -5.57 -22.19
N VAL A 349 0.49 -6.45 -23.19
CA VAL A 349 1.41 -7.56 -23.47
C VAL A 349 2.80 -7.02 -23.84
N ASN A 350 2.88 -6.01 -24.71
CA ASN A 350 4.12 -5.34 -25.11
C ASN A 350 4.77 -4.64 -23.91
N GLY A 351 3.99 -4.01 -23.03
CA GLY A 351 4.49 -3.40 -21.80
C GLY A 351 5.11 -4.43 -20.86
N LEU A 352 4.51 -5.61 -20.76
CA LEU A 352 5.02 -6.72 -19.98
C LEU A 352 6.22 -7.41 -20.64
N LEU A 353 6.20 -7.63 -21.96
CA LEU A 353 7.31 -8.18 -22.74
C LEU A 353 8.54 -7.25 -22.74
N ARG A 354 8.33 -5.93 -22.66
CA ARG A 354 9.40 -4.94 -22.48
C ARG A 354 10.02 -5.00 -21.09
N ARG A 355 9.33 -5.58 -20.10
CA ARG A 355 9.84 -5.71 -18.74
C ARG A 355 10.68 -6.98 -18.65
N LEU A 356 11.97 -6.79 -18.42
CA LEU A 356 12.90 -7.90 -18.27
C LEU A 356 12.55 -8.71 -17.02
N VAL A 357 12.38 -10.01 -17.19
CA VAL A 357 12.23 -10.98 -16.10
C VAL A 357 13.45 -10.89 -15.19
N ARG A 358 13.25 -10.53 -13.92
CA ARG A 358 14.30 -10.48 -12.90
C ARG A 358 14.16 -11.68 -11.98
N LEU A 359 14.65 -12.81 -12.49
CA LEU A 359 14.85 -14.01 -11.70
C LEU A 359 16.31 -14.08 -11.24
N PRO A 360 16.58 -14.62 -10.04
CA PRO A 360 17.93 -14.97 -9.61
C PRO A 360 18.63 -15.84 -10.67
N GLY A 361 19.91 -15.57 -10.96
CA GLY A 361 20.64 -16.24 -12.05
C GLY A 361 20.71 -17.77 -11.87
N ASN A 362 20.85 -18.23 -10.62
CA ASN A 362 20.77 -19.65 -10.26
C ASN A 362 19.41 -20.26 -10.62
N LEU A 363 18.30 -19.57 -10.37
CA LEU A 363 16.96 -20.06 -10.69
C LEU A 363 16.78 -20.24 -12.21
N VAL A 364 17.31 -19.31 -13.02
CA VAL A 364 17.30 -19.44 -14.48
C VAL A 364 18.04 -20.70 -14.93
N LEU A 365 19.24 -20.94 -14.40
CA LEU A 365 20.03 -22.13 -14.74
C LEU A 365 19.33 -23.43 -14.36
N MET A 366 18.88 -23.53 -13.10
CA MET A 366 18.17 -24.71 -12.57
C MET A 366 16.93 -25.08 -13.39
N SER A 367 16.22 -24.06 -13.88
CA SER A 367 15.04 -24.25 -14.72
C SER A 367 15.36 -24.81 -16.11
N ARG A 368 16.46 -24.36 -16.72
CA ARG A 368 16.87 -24.81 -18.06
C ARG A 368 17.26 -26.28 -18.02
N ASP A 369 18.02 -26.68 -17.00
CA ASP A 369 18.44 -28.06 -16.82
C ASP A 369 17.23 -28.98 -16.67
N THR A 370 16.31 -28.62 -15.77
CA THR A 370 15.07 -29.38 -15.51
C THR A 370 14.18 -29.47 -16.75
N LEU A 371 13.95 -28.37 -17.48
CA LEU A 371 13.09 -28.37 -18.66
C LEU A 371 13.71 -29.11 -19.86
N SER A 372 15.04 -29.16 -19.93
CA SER A 372 15.75 -29.92 -20.95
C SER A 372 15.70 -31.44 -20.69
N GLN A 373 15.84 -31.86 -19.43
CA GLN A 373 15.84 -33.27 -19.03
C GLN A 373 14.40 -33.82 -18.86
N GLY A 374 13.44 -32.96 -18.51
CA GLY A 374 12.05 -33.29 -18.23
C GLY A 374 11.07 -33.02 -19.37
N ARG A 375 11.48 -33.11 -20.64
CA ARG A 375 10.62 -32.77 -21.81
C ARG A 375 9.27 -33.53 -21.83
N GLY A 376 9.22 -34.74 -21.27
CA GLY A 376 7.98 -35.52 -21.13
C GLY A 376 7.13 -35.17 -19.90
N ALA A 377 7.72 -34.49 -18.91
CA ALA A 377 7.10 -34.22 -17.62
C ALA A 377 6.05 -33.10 -17.67
N PHE A 378 6.03 -32.21 -18.66
CA PHE A 378 5.11 -31.06 -18.69
C PHE A 378 4.15 -31.08 -19.89
N TYR A 379 2.88 -30.71 -19.66
CA TYR A 379 1.85 -30.71 -20.71
C TYR A 379 2.18 -29.78 -21.87
N ALA A 380 2.75 -28.61 -21.55
CA ALA A 380 3.00 -27.52 -22.49
C ALA A 380 4.48 -27.30 -22.81
N ALA A 381 5.33 -28.34 -22.75
CA ALA A 381 6.72 -28.28 -23.20
C ALA A 381 6.82 -28.08 -24.73
N ARG A 382 6.32 -26.94 -25.24
CA ARG A 382 6.49 -26.47 -26.61
C ARG A 382 7.84 -25.77 -26.71
N THR A 383 8.74 -26.38 -27.49
CA THR A 383 9.91 -25.83 -28.20
C THR A 383 10.96 -24.95 -27.47
N THR A 384 10.70 -24.31 -26.34
CA THR A 384 11.66 -23.47 -25.60
C THR A 384 11.81 -23.95 -24.15
N ALA A 385 13.00 -24.39 -23.77
CA ALA A 385 13.31 -24.84 -22.41
C ALA A 385 13.46 -23.64 -21.43
N ARG A 386 12.35 -22.94 -21.14
CA ARG A 386 12.30 -21.79 -20.20
C ARG A 386 11.01 -21.77 -19.39
N ILE A 387 11.08 -21.23 -18.17
CA ILE A 387 9.89 -20.98 -17.33
C ILE A 387 9.00 -19.93 -18.02
N PRO A 388 7.67 -20.13 -18.04
CA PRO A 388 6.76 -19.13 -18.61
C PRO A 388 6.81 -17.82 -17.84
N THR A 389 6.80 -16.72 -18.57
CA THR A 389 6.65 -15.37 -18.05
C THR A 389 5.23 -15.12 -17.55
N ALA A 390 5.03 -14.05 -16.79
CA ALA A 390 3.69 -13.59 -16.41
C ALA A 390 2.75 -13.39 -17.61
N ALA A 391 3.27 -12.86 -18.73
CA ALA A 391 2.48 -12.65 -19.95
C ALA A 391 1.96 -13.96 -20.54
N GLU A 392 2.82 -14.99 -20.57
CA GLU A 392 2.47 -16.32 -21.06
C GLU A 392 1.50 -17.02 -20.10
N ASN A 393 1.67 -16.86 -18.79
CA ASN A 393 0.71 -17.36 -17.80
C ASN A 393 -0.68 -16.75 -18.00
N MET A 394 -0.77 -15.46 -18.33
CA MET A 394 -2.05 -14.73 -18.46
C MET A 394 -2.77 -14.91 -19.80
N THR A 395 -2.23 -15.75 -20.69
CA THR A 395 -2.93 -16.10 -21.92
C THR A 395 -4.18 -16.94 -21.61
N PRO A 396 -5.36 -16.61 -22.15
CA PRO A 396 -6.57 -17.40 -21.96
C PRO A 396 -6.36 -18.87 -22.31
N GLY A 397 -6.90 -19.78 -21.50
CA GLY A 397 -6.70 -21.22 -21.63
C GLY A 397 -5.32 -21.72 -21.19
N ASN A 398 -4.49 -20.89 -20.55
CA ASN A 398 -3.25 -21.36 -19.92
C ASN A 398 -3.60 -22.35 -18.79
N PRO A 399 -3.04 -23.58 -18.78
CA PRO A 399 -3.38 -24.59 -17.78
C PRO A 399 -3.14 -24.15 -16.34
N PHE A 400 -2.13 -23.31 -16.09
CA PHE A 400 -1.86 -22.77 -14.76
C PHE A 400 -3.02 -21.88 -14.28
N LEU A 401 -3.54 -20.99 -15.13
CA LEU A 401 -4.64 -20.11 -14.73
C LEU A 401 -5.97 -20.85 -14.63
N GLU A 402 -6.26 -21.76 -15.55
CA GLU A 402 -7.46 -22.61 -15.43
C GLU A 402 -7.42 -23.43 -14.13
N GLY A 403 -6.25 -24.00 -13.82
CA GLY A 403 -6.01 -24.70 -12.57
C GLY A 403 -6.21 -23.80 -11.34
N LEU A 404 -5.65 -22.59 -11.35
CA LEU A 404 -5.80 -21.64 -10.25
C LEU A 404 -7.24 -21.11 -10.13
N ALA A 405 -7.94 -20.87 -11.23
CA ALA A 405 -9.32 -20.41 -11.26
C ALA A 405 -10.26 -21.45 -10.64
N ALA A 406 -10.04 -22.73 -10.93
CA ALA A 406 -10.83 -23.85 -10.41
C ALA A 406 -10.63 -24.14 -8.91
N ILE A 407 -9.57 -23.61 -8.29
CA ILE A 407 -9.35 -23.78 -6.85
C ILE A 407 -10.20 -22.72 -6.11
N PRO A 408 -11.12 -23.13 -5.21
CA PRO A 408 -11.92 -22.18 -4.44
C PRO A 408 -11.03 -21.42 -3.44
N VAL A 409 -11.46 -20.20 -3.08
CA VAL A 409 -10.91 -19.51 -1.89
C VAL A 409 -11.25 -20.35 -0.66
N ALA A 410 -10.32 -20.42 0.29
CA ALA A 410 -10.46 -21.25 1.48
C ALA A 410 -11.68 -20.88 2.32
N ASP A 411 -12.29 -21.90 2.92
CA ASP A 411 -13.41 -21.72 3.84
C ASP A 411 -13.04 -20.76 4.98
N GLY A 412 -13.95 -19.86 5.32
CA GLY A 412 -13.73 -18.84 6.36
C GLY A 412 -12.93 -17.62 5.89
N VAL A 413 -12.53 -17.52 4.62
CA VAL A 413 -11.95 -16.31 4.02
C VAL A 413 -12.95 -15.72 3.00
N PRO A 414 -13.83 -14.79 3.40
CA PRO A 414 -14.71 -14.10 2.45
C PRO A 414 -13.89 -13.40 1.38
N TYR A 415 -14.38 -13.48 0.14
CA TYR A 415 -13.78 -12.78 -0.99
C TYR A 415 -14.79 -11.93 -1.75
N HIS A 416 -14.31 -10.84 -2.33
CA HIS A 416 -15.13 -9.88 -3.07
C HIS A 416 -14.55 -9.63 -4.45
N SER A 417 -15.41 -9.45 -5.44
CA SER A 417 -15.04 -9.20 -6.83
C SER A 417 -15.53 -7.81 -7.26
N ILE A 418 -14.60 -6.95 -7.71
CA ILE A 418 -14.92 -5.69 -8.37
C ILE A 418 -14.51 -5.85 -9.83
N ILE A 419 -15.50 -6.00 -10.71
CA ILE A 419 -15.29 -6.29 -12.12
C ILE A 419 -15.52 -5.02 -12.93
N ALA A 420 -14.48 -4.57 -13.65
CA ALA A 420 -14.63 -3.48 -14.58
C ALA A 420 -15.24 -3.97 -15.90
N VAL A 421 -16.16 -3.19 -16.46
CA VAL A 421 -16.71 -3.41 -17.82
C VAL A 421 -16.88 -2.05 -18.49
N GLU A 422 -16.37 -1.89 -19.70
CA GLU A 422 -16.57 -0.70 -20.53
C GLU A 422 -17.94 -0.71 -21.22
N GLY A 423 -18.53 0.47 -21.36
CA GLY A 423 -19.81 0.69 -22.03
C GLY A 423 -21.02 0.23 -21.22
N ASP A 424 -22.21 0.46 -21.78
CA ASP A 424 -23.50 0.29 -21.08
C ASP A 424 -24.21 -1.04 -21.40
N GLY A 425 -23.55 -1.93 -22.14
CA GLY A 425 -24.10 -3.24 -22.50
C GLY A 425 -24.20 -4.23 -21.33
N PRO A 426 -24.76 -5.43 -21.56
CA PRO A 426 -24.81 -6.50 -20.57
C PRO A 426 -23.39 -6.82 -20.03
N PRO A 427 -23.16 -6.78 -18.70
CA PRO A 427 -21.83 -7.03 -18.12
C PRO A 427 -21.21 -8.36 -18.55
N GLU A 428 -22.01 -9.42 -18.65
CA GLU A 428 -21.58 -10.80 -18.89
C GLU A 428 -20.97 -11.03 -20.29
N GLU A 429 -21.24 -10.11 -21.20
CA GLU A 429 -20.72 -10.06 -22.57
C GLU A 429 -19.60 -9.02 -22.72
N GLY A 430 -19.40 -8.19 -21.69
CA GLY A 430 -18.47 -7.08 -21.69
C GLY A 430 -17.05 -7.40 -21.22
N ASN A 431 -16.19 -6.39 -21.30
CA ASN A 431 -14.81 -6.41 -20.84
C ASN A 431 -14.35 -4.98 -20.49
N ASP A 432 -13.25 -4.85 -19.78
CA ASP A 432 -12.68 -3.56 -19.37
C ASP A 432 -11.58 -3.02 -20.32
N GLY A 433 -11.54 -3.53 -21.56
CA GLY A 433 -10.48 -3.30 -22.52
C GLY A 433 -9.28 -4.26 -22.38
N VAL A 434 -9.22 -5.08 -21.32
CA VAL A 434 -8.13 -6.05 -21.08
C VAL A 434 -8.69 -7.42 -20.64
N VAL A 435 -9.60 -7.42 -19.69
CA VAL A 435 -10.15 -8.60 -19.02
C VAL A 435 -11.65 -8.65 -19.29
N ALA A 436 -12.10 -9.78 -19.84
CA ALA A 436 -13.52 -10.04 -20.00
C ALA A 436 -14.17 -10.32 -18.65
N TYR A 437 -15.43 -9.93 -18.47
CA TYR A 437 -16.21 -10.23 -17.27
C TYR A 437 -16.09 -11.70 -16.87
N ARG A 438 -16.27 -12.62 -17.83
CA ARG A 438 -16.20 -14.07 -17.59
C ARG A 438 -14.85 -14.57 -17.07
N SER A 439 -13.77 -13.83 -17.35
CA SER A 439 -12.45 -14.13 -16.80
C SER A 439 -12.28 -13.59 -15.39
N ALA A 440 -12.88 -12.44 -15.09
CA ALA A 440 -12.82 -11.83 -13.76
C ALA A 440 -13.83 -12.41 -12.75
N HIS A 441 -14.91 -12.99 -13.24
CA HIS A 441 -15.95 -13.59 -12.42
C HIS A 441 -15.50 -14.91 -11.76
N LEU A 442 -15.83 -15.09 -10.48
CA LEU A 442 -15.66 -16.33 -9.74
C LEU A 442 -16.94 -16.62 -8.94
N ASP A 443 -17.38 -17.87 -8.93
CA ASP A 443 -18.56 -18.30 -8.19
C ASP A 443 -18.30 -18.34 -6.67
N GLY A 444 -19.26 -17.84 -5.89
CA GLY A 444 -19.20 -17.88 -4.42
C GLY A 444 -18.62 -16.62 -3.76
N ALA A 445 -18.50 -15.51 -4.50
CA ALA A 445 -18.07 -14.24 -3.92
C ALA A 445 -19.08 -13.74 -2.88
N ALA A 446 -18.59 -13.21 -1.76
CA ALA A 446 -19.42 -12.58 -0.73
C ALA A 446 -20.06 -11.28 -1.24
N SER A 447 -19.40 -10.57 -2.16
CA SER A 447 -20.04 -9.58 -3.03
C SER A 447 -19.36 -9.52 -4.39
N GLU A 448 -20.13 -9.17 -5.40
CA GLU A 448 -19.62 -8.84 -6.73
C GLU A 448 -20.22 -7.50 -7.17
N LEU A 449 -19.36 -6.54 -7.55
CA LEU A 449 -19.77 -5.26 -8.09
C LEU A 449 -19.20 -5.09 -9.49
N VAL A 450 -20.08 -4.81 -10.46
CA VAL A 450 -19.68 -4.36 -11.79
C VAL A 450 -19.52 -2.84 -11.79
N VAL A 451 -18.33 -2.36 -12.18
CA VAL A 451 -18.02 -0.94 -12.31
C VAL A 451 -17.88 -0.59 -13.79
N ARG A 452 -18.63 0.42 -14.24
CA ARG A 452 -18.54 0.92 -15.63
C ARG A 452 -17.26 1.72 -15.81
N SER A 453 -16.19 1.05 -16.22
CA SER A 453 -14.82 1.57 -16.24
C SER A 453 -13.92 0.77 -17.17
N SER A 454 -12.86 1.41 -17.65
CA SER A 454 -11.69 0.70 -18.20
C SER A 454 -10.93 -0.07 -17.11
N HIS A 455 -9.96 -0.89 -17.52
CA HIS A 455 -9.20 -1.81 -16.66
C HIS A 455 -8.51 -1.16 -15.45
N SER A 456 -8.08 0.10 -15.56
CA SER A 456 -7.44 0.83 -14.45
C SER A 456 -8.48 1.43 -13.50
N THR A 457 -9.33 0.59 -12.93
CA THR A 457 -10.51 1.01 -12.15
C THR A 457 -10.22 1.34 -10.68
N GLN A 458 -9.00 1.10 -10.18
CA GLN A 458 -8.65 1.30 -8.77
C GLN A 458 -8.76 2.76 -8.30
N SER A 459 -8.75 3.74 -9.21
CA SER A 459 -8.98 5.15 -8.88
C SER A 459 -10.43 5.60 -9.12
N GLU A 460 -11.31 4.70 -9.59
CA GLU A 460 -12.72 5.06 -9.83
C GLU A 460 -13.50 5.15 -8.51
N PRO A 461 -14.37 6.19 -8.34
CA PRO A 461 -15.12 6.39 -7.11
C PRO A 461 -15.94 5.16 -6.71
N ALA A 462 -16.59 4.48 -7.67
CA ALA A 462 -17.38 3.28 -7.37
C ALA A 462 -16.53 2.13 -6.82
N THR A 463 -15.34 1.92 -7.38
CA THR A 463 -14.38 0.92 -6.89
C THR A 463 -13.90 1.25 -5.48
N ILE A 464 -13.54 2.52 -5.23
CA ILE A 464 -13.10 2.98 -3.91
C ILE A 464 -14.22 2.84 -2.88
N GLN A 465 -15.46 3.19 -3.23
CA GLN A 465 -16.60 3.07 -2.32
C GLN A 465 -16.93 1.60 -1.99
N GLU A 466 -16.77 0.68 -2.94
CA GLU A 466 -16.97 -0.75 -2.66
C GLU A 466 -15.87 -1.30 -1.75
N VAL A 467 -14.59 -0.95 -1.98
CA VAL A 467 -13.51 -1.29 -1.06
C VAL A 467 -13.79 -0.72 0.33
N ARG A 468 -14.19 0.55 0.42
CA ARG A 468 -14.58 1.19 1.68
C ARG A 468 -15.70 0.40 2.38
N ARG A 469 -16.76 0.03 1.67
CA ARG A 469 -17.86 -0.77 2.21
C ARG A 469 -17.38 -2.13 2.72
N ILE A 470 -16.54 -2.82 1.96
CA ILE A 470 -15.96 -4.11 2.34
C ILE A 470 -15.15 -4.02 3.63
N LEU A 471 -14.37 -2.95 3.80
CA LEU A 471 -13.59 -2.71 5.03
C LEU A 471 -14.51 -2.44 6.22
N HIS A 472 -15.58 -1.64 6.04
CA HIS A 472 -16.60 -1.46 7.08
C HIS A 472 -17.23 -2.79 7.52
N VAL A 473 -17.59 -3.64 6.56
CA VAL A 473 -18.11 -4.99 6.86
C VAL A 473 -17.09 -5.81 7.65
N HIS A 474 -15.84 -5.84 7.22
CA HIS A 474 -14.77 -6.60 7.89
C HIS A 474 -14.61 -6.19 9.35
N GLY A 475 -14.46 -4.89 9.63
CA GLY A 475 -14.29 -4.45 11.02
C GLY A 475 -15.57 -4.57 11.85
N ALA A 476 -16.76 -4.47 11.26
CA ALA A 476 -18.02 -4.71 11.98
C ALA A 476 -18.19 -6.17 12.41
N GLU A 477 -17.81 -7.13 11.58
CA GLU A 477 -17.78 -8.55 11.94
C GLU A 477 -16.84 -8.81 13.12
N LEU A 478 -15.62 -8.26 13.07
CA LEU A 478 -14.66 -8.38 14.17
C LEU A 478 -15.17 -7.77 15.48
N GLN A 479 -15.87 -6.63 15.40
CA GLN A 479 -16.50 -6.02 16.58
C GLN A 479 -17.61 -6.90 17.15
N ALA A 480 -18.41 -7.55 16.30
CA ALA A 480 -19.44 -8.49 16.74
C ALA A 480 -18.82 -9.74 17.41
N GLU A 481 -17.61 -10.12 17.01
CA GLU A 481 -16.80 -11.18 17.63
C GLU A 481 -16.02 -10.72 18.88
N GLY A 482 -16.16 -9.45 19.28
CA GLY A 482 -15.50 -8.88 20.46
C GLY A 482 -14.06 -8.41 20.24
N LEU A 483 -13.56 -8.40 19.00
CA LEU A 483 -12.24 -7.90 18.65
C LEU A 483 -12.30 -6.43 18.21
N HIS A 484 -11.86 -5.54 19.08
CA HIS A 484 -11.82 -4.10 18.81
C HIS A 484 -10.43 -3.67 18.31
N CYS A 485 -10.26 -3.62 16.98
CA CYS A 485 -9.03 -3.14 16.36
C CYS A 485 -8.98 -1.61 16.28
N VAL A 486 -8.66 -0.98 17.40
CA VAL A 486 -8.24 0.43 17.49
C VAL A 486 -7.06 0.44 18.47
N PRO A 487 -5.97 1.17 18.20
CA PRO A 487 -4.93 1.37 19.19
C PRO A 487 -5.49 1.92 20.50
N ALA A 488 -4.90 1.51 21.63
CA ALA A 488 -5.22 2.14 22.91
C ALA A 488 -4.87 3.63 22.84
N ALA A 489 -5.73 4.48 23.40
CA ALA A 489 -5.38 5.89 23.55
C ALA A 489 -4.08 6.01 24.37
N PRO A 490 -3.12 6.84 23.95
CA PRO A 490 -1.85 7.01 24.64
C PRO A 490 -1.99 7.57 26.06
#